data_AF-A0A933MMK6-F1
#
_entry.id   AF-A0A933MMK6-F1
#
_cell.length_a   1.000
_cell.length_b   1.000
_cell.length_c   1.000
_cell.angle_alpha   90.00
_cell.angle_beta   90.00
_cell.angle_gamma   90.00
#
_symmetry.space_group_name_H-M   'P 1'
#
loop_
_entity.id
_entity.type
_entity.pdbx_description
1 polymer ?
#
loop_
_entity_poly.entity_id
_entity_poly.type
_entity_poly.pdbx_seq_one_letter_code
_entity_poly.pdbx_strand_id
1 'polypeptide(L)'
;MILELIVAGLRAVQEYVALHVLTCLIPAFLLAGAMVAFVSKEAIMQRLGAAASRAASFSTATGASFFLAACSCTVIPVSGGIYYSGAGIGAAFILLWVAPASNLLVFFTPAVRIDGEMKSTGRVPKVEEITEWLREKAAA
;
A
#
# COMPACT_ATOMS: atom_id res chain seq x y z
N MET A 1 24.20 19.64 21.95
CA MET A 1 24.32 19.07 20.59
C MET A 1 23.57 17.76 20.42
N ILE A 2 23.90 16.67 21.13
CA ILE A 2 23.20 15.38 20.98
C ILE A 2 21.73 15.46 21.45
N LEU A 3 21.46 16.14 22.57
CA LEU A 3 20.11 16.29 23.11
C LEU A 3 19.19 17.08 22.15
N GLU A 4 19.69 18.14 21.54
CA GLU A 4 18.98 18.91 20.50
C GLU A 4 18.66 18.04 19.28
N LEU A 5 19.59 17.18 18.86
CA LEU A 5 19.37 16.26 17.74
C LEU A 5 18.26 15.24 18.05
N ILE A 6 18.25 14.70 19.27
CA ILE A 6 17.23 13.75 19.73
C ILE A 6 15.86 14.44 19.82
N VAL A 7 15.80 15.64 20.38
CA VAL A 7 14.55 16.42 20.49
C VAL A 7 14.01 16.80 19.11
N ALA A 8 14.89 17.21 18.18
CA ALA A 8 14.51 17.48 16.80
C ALA A 8 13.99 16.22 16.09
N GLY A 9 14.67 15.07 16.29
CA GLY A 9 14.23 13.78 15.77
C GLY A 9 12.86 13.36 16.29
N LEU A 10 12.61 13.51 17.60
CA LEU A 10 11.30 13.20 18.20
C LEU A 10 10.19 14.11 17.64
N ARG A 11 10.46 15.41 17.47
CA ARG A 11 9.48 16.33 16.88
C ARG A 11 9.14 15.97 15.43
N ALA A 12 10.16 15.64 14.63
CA ALA A 12 9.94 15.20 13.25
C ALA A 12 9.10 13.92 13.17
N VAL A 13 9.35 12.95 14.06
CA VAL A 13 8.53 11.73 14.15
C VAL A 13 7.10 12.05 14.60
N GLN A 14 6.93 12.95 15.57
CA GLN A 14 5.61 13.35 16.06
C GLN A 14 4.77 14.00 14.94
N GLU A 15 5.35 14.94 14.19
CA GLU A 15 4.69 15.57 13.03
C GLU A 15 4.37 14.55 11.95
N TYR A 16 5.32 13.66 11.63
CA TYR A 16 5.09 12.59 10.67
C TYR A 16 3.92 11.69 11.09
N VAL A 17 3.91 11.18 12.32
CA VAL A 17 2.85 10.30 12.81
C VAL A 17 1.51 11.01 12.82
N ALA A 18 1.45 12.27 13.28
CA ALA A 18 0.21 13.04 13.32
C ALA A 18 -0.39 13.22 11.92
N LEU A 19 0.42 13.67 10.96
CA LEU A 19 -0.04 13.89 9.59
C LEU A 19 -0.38 12.57 8.90
N HIS A 20 0.44 11.54 9.09
CA HIS A 20 0.29 10.25 8.42
C HIS A 20 -0.92 9.46 8.93
N VAL A 21 -1.16 9.47 10.26
CA VAL A 21 -2.36 8.85 10.86
C VAL A 21 -3.62 9.55 10.35
N LEU A 22 -3.61 10.88 10.32
CA LEU A 22 -4.78 11.66 9.91
C LEU A 22 -5.12 11.47 8.42
N THR A 23 -4.10 11.51 7.56
CA THR A 23 -4.28 11.51 6.10
C THR A 23 -4.45 10.12 5.49
N CYS A 24 -3.83 9.09 6.05
CA CYS A 24 -3.88 7.74 5.50
C CYS A 24 -4.63 6.76 6.40
N LEU A 25 -4.36 6.75 7.70
CA LEU A 25 -4.84 5.68 8.59
C LEU A 25 -6.33 5.82 8.95
N ILE A 26 -6.81 7.04 9.22
CA ILE A 26 -8.24 7.28 9.51
C ILE A 26 -9.12 6.92 8.31
N PRO A 27 -8.83 7.39 7.07
CA PRO A 27 -9.56 6.94 5.88
C PRO A 27 -9.49 5.43 5.68
N ALA A 28 -8.34 4.80 5.96
CA ALA A 28 -8.17 3.36 5.83
C ALA A 28 -9.12 2.57 6.73
N PHE A 29 -9.19 2.92 8.01
CA PHE A 29 -10.06 2.24 8.98
C PHE A 29 -11.53 2.47 8.66
N LEU A 30 -11.89 3.68 8.22
CA LEU A 30 -13.25 3.97 7.78
C LEU A 30 -13.64 3.14 6.56
N LEU A 31 -12.74 3.01 5.57
CA LEU A 31 -12.97 2.23 4.37
C LEU A 31 -13.04 0.73 4.69
N ALA A 32 -12.15 0.22 5.54
CA ALA A 32 -12.22 -1.16 6.04
C ALA A 32 -13.56 -1.42 6.75
N GLY A 33 -13.98 -0.53 7.65
CA GLY A 33 -15.27 -0.62 8.33
C GLY A 33 -16.46 -0.58 7.37
N ALA A 34 -16.43 0.30 6.37
CA ALA A 34 -17.44 0.36 5.32
C ALA A 34 -17.48 -0.95 4.50
N MET A 35 -16.34 -1.52 4.15
CA MET A 35 -16.31 -2.81 3.46
C MET A 35 -16.96 -3.93 4.27
N VAL A 36 -16.67 -4.02 5.58
CA VAL A 36 -17.32 -5.01 6.46
C VAL A 36 -18.83 -4.75 6.62
N ALA A 37 -19.27 -3.49 6.58
CA ALA A 37 -20.67 -3.13 6.71
C ALA A 37 -21.49 -3.35 5.42
N PHE A 38 -20.91 -3.06 4.26
CA PHE A 38 -21.60 -3.11 2.96
C PHE A 38 -21.42 -4.43 2.20
N VAL A 39 -20.33 -5.18 2.45
CA VAL A 39 -20.09 -6.46 1.79
C VAL A 39 -20.64 -7.59 2.65
N SER A 40 -21.52 -8.42 2.10
CA SER A 40 -22.08 -9.55 2.84
C SER A 40 -21.00 -10.57 3.20
N LYS A 41 -21.02 -11.00 4.45
CA LYS A 41 -20.09 -12.00 5.00
C LYS A 41 -20.14 -13.29 4.19
N GLU A 42 -21.34 -13.67 3.73
CA GLU A 42 -21.61 -14.85 2.93
C GLU A 42 -20.91 -14.76 1.57
N ALA A 43 -20.91 -13.59 0.92
CA ALA A 43 -20.21 -13.39 -0.35
C ALA A 43 -18.69 -13.46 -0.17
N ILE A 44 -18.16 -12.90 0.93
CA ILE A 44 -16.74 -13.00 1.27
C ILE A 44 -16.37 -14.46 1.53
N MET A 45 -17.16 -15.20 2.29
CA MET A 45 -16.88 -16.61 2.56
C MET A 45 -17.01 -17.49 1.31
N GLN A 46 -17.95 -17.19 0.41
CA GLN A 46 -18.14 -17.94 -0.83
C GLN A 46 -17.01 -17.71 -1.84
N ARG A 47 -16.46 -16.48 -1.92
CA ARG A 47 -15.46 -16.10 -2.93
C ARG A 47 -14.03 -16.04 -2.41
N LEU A 48 -13.84 -15.64 -1.15
CA LEU A 48 -12.53 -15.45 -0.51
C LEU A 48 -12.34 -16.36 0.72
N GLY A 49 -13.35 -17.12 1.15
CA GLY A 49 -13.27 -17.97 2.35
C GLY A 49 -12.34 -19.16 2.21
N ALA A 50 -12.03 -19.82 3.34
CA ALA A 50 -11.12 -20.98 3.38
C ALA A 50 -11.66 -22.20 2.61
N ALA A 51 -12.97 -22.32 2.44
CA ALA A 51 -13.62 -23.39 1.69
C ALA A 51 -13.77 -23.08 0.18
N ALA A 52 -13.46 -21.85 -0.26
CA ALA A 52 -13.54 -21.47 -1.66
C ALA A 52 -12.34 -22.02 -2.46
N SER A 53 -12.51 -22.22 -3.76
CA SER A 53 -11.45 -22.74 -4.62
C SER A 53 -10.28 -21.74 -4.67
N ARG A 54 -9.05 -22.22 -4.43
CA ARG A 54 -7.85 -21.36 -4.35
C ARG A 54 -7.70 -20.44 -5.57
N ALA A 55 -7.97 -20.97 -6.76
CA ALA A 55 -7.92 -20.19 -8.00
C ALA A 55 -8.94 -19.04 -8.04
N ALA A 56 -10.17 -19.27 -7.56
CA ALA A 56 -11.19 -18.23 -7.51
C ALA A 56 -10.88 -17.18 -6.44
N SER A 57 -10.46 -17.62 -5.25
CA SER A 57 -10.09 -16.70 -4.16
C SER A 57 -8.90 -15.82 -4.54
N PHE A 58 -7.90 -16.39 -5.21
CA PHE A 58 -6.68 -15.68 -5.57
C PHE A 58 -6.92 -14.70 -6.73
N SER A 59 -7.62 -15.13 -7.78
CA SER A 59 -7.98 -14.24 -8.89
C SER A 59 -8.86 -13.07 -8.44
N THR A 60 -9.83 -13.34 -7.57
CA THR A 60 -10.71 -12.29 -7.02
C THR A 60 -9.92 -11.33 -6.12
N ALA A 61 -9.04 -11.84 -5.25
CA ALA A 61 -8.21 -11.00 -4.38
C ALA A 61 -7.22 -10.12 -5.18
N THR A 62 -6.55 -10.68 -6.19
CA THR A 62 -5.67 -9.93 -7.10
C THR A 62 -6.46 -8.88 -7.89
N GLY A 63 -7.63 -9.25 -8.43
CA GLY A 63 -8.49 -8.32 -9.15
C GLY A 63 -8.99 -7.16 -8.28
N ALA A 64 -9.42 -7.44 -7.04
CA ALA A 64 -9.82 -6.42 -6.07
C ALA A 64 -8.66 -5.48 -5.71
N SER A 65 -7.45 -6.04 -5.59
CA SER A 65 -6.24 -5.29 -5.25
C SER A 65 -5.89 -4.21 -6.29
N PHE A 66 -6.18 -4.45 -7.57
CA PHE A 66 -5.94 -3.50 -8.65
C PHE A 66 -6.71 -2.18 -8.49
N PHE A 67 -7.92 -2.25 -7.94
CA PHE A 67 -8.77 -1.08 -7.72
C PHE A 67 -8.48 -0.34 -6.43
N LEU A 68 -7.74 -0.95 -5.49
CA LEU A 68 -7.31 -0.28 -4.26
C LEU A 68 -6.07 0.57 -4.52
N ALA A 69 -6.29 1.86 -4.79
CA ALA A 69 -5.24 2.88 -4.80
C ALA A 69 -4.79 3.19 -3.36
N ALA A 70 -3.95 2.33 -2.80
CA ALA A 70 -3.57 2.37 -1.39
C ALA A 70 -2.07 2.10 -1.20
N CYS A 71 -1.48 2.77 -0.21
CA CYS A 71 -0.14 2.45 0.27
C CYS A 71 -0.19 1.29 1.28
N SER A 72 1.00 0.78 1.66
CA SER A 72 1.16 -0.32 2.63
C SER A 72 0.37 -0.11 3.93
N CYS A 73 0.27 1.12 4.41
CA CYS A 73 -0.38 1.48 5.67
C CYS A 73 -1.90 1.34 5.61
N THR A 74 -2.49 1.56 4.44
CA THR A 74 -3.93 1.45 4.16
C THR A 74 -4.37 0.01 3.88
N VAL A 75 -3.51 -0.81 3.28
CA VAL A 75 -3.86 -2.19 2.91
C VAL A 75 -3.85 -3.13 4.11
N ILE A 76 -3.09 -2.81 5.16
CA ILE A 76 -3.09 -3.56 6.43
C ILE A 76 -4.49 -3.58 7.08
N PRO A 77 -5.13 -2.43 7.40
CA PRO A 77 -6.46 -2.44 8.02
C PRO A 77 -7.54 -2.97 7.09
N VAL A 78 -7.44 -2.74 5.78
CA VAL A 78 -8.40 -3.29 4.79
C VAL A 78 -8.30 -4.83 4.72
N SER A 79 -7.09 -5.36 4.59
CA SER A 79 -6.84 -6.81 4.59
C SER A 79 -7.29 -7.43 5.92
N GLY A 80 -7.01 -6.77 7.04
CA GLY A 80 -7.51 -7.15 8.36
C GLY A 80 -9.05 -7.20 8.42
N GLY A 81 -9.74 -6.18 7.92
CA GLY A 81 -11.20 -6.14 7.87
C GLY A 81 -11.81 -7.28 7.08
N ILE A 82 -11.23 -7.60 5.91
CA ILE A 82 -11.66 -8.74 5.08
C ILE A 82 -11.37 -10.08 5.76
N TYR A 83 -10.22 -10.20 6.44
CA TYR A 83 -9.88 -11.39 7.23
C TYR A 83 -10.85 -11.61 8.39
N TYR A 84 -11.16 -10.58 9.17
CA TYR A 84 -12.16 -10.65 10.26
C TYR A 84 -13.57 -10.93 9.75
N SER A 85 -13.86 -10.58 8.49
CA SER A 85 -15.12 -10.94 7.83
C SER A 85 -15.19 -12.41 7.39
N GLY A 86 -14.14 -13.21 7.60
CA GLY A 86 -14.14 -14.66 7.30
C GLY A 86 -13.45 -15.05 6.00
N ALA A 87 -12.67 -14.15 5.38
CA ALA A 87 -11.79 -14.51 4.28
C ALA A 87 -10.66 -15.45 4.75
N GLY A 88 -10.23 -16.35 3.88
CA GLY A 88 -9.06 -17.19 4.13
C GLY A 88 -7.77 -16.37 4.22
N ILE A 89 -6.84 -16.81 5.06
CA ILE A 89 -5.55 -16.13 5.28
C ILE A 89 -4.78 -15.88 3.99
N GLY A 90 -4.85 -16.81 3.02
CA GLY A 90 -4.19 -16.67 1.72
C GLY A 90 -4.77 -15.53 0.87
N ALA A 91 -6.09 -15.36 0.84
CA ALA A 91 -6.72 -14.27 0.09
C ALA A 91 -6.41 -12.91 0.72
N ALA A 92 -6.44 -12.82 2.05
CA ALA A 92 -6.06 -11.62 2.79
C ALA A 92 -4.58 -11.24 2.55
N PHE A 93 -3.67 -12.23 2.53
CA PHE A 93 -2.26 -12.02 2.28
C PHE A 93 -1.97 -11.56 0.85
N ILE A 94 -2.68 -12.13 -0.14
CA ILE A 94 -2.59 -11.66 -1.52
C ILE A 94 -2.99 -10.20 -1.61
N LEU A 95 -4.11 -9.82 -1.01
CA LEU A 95 -4.55 -8.43 -1.04
C LEU A 95 -3.53 -7.49 -0.37
N LEU A 96 -2.96 -7.92 0.76
CA LEU A 96 -1.94 -7.16 1.49
C LEU A 96 -0.70 -6.89 0.65
N TRP A 97 -0.26 -7.87 -0.14
CA TRP A 97 0.99 -7.77 -0.91
C TRP A 97 0.79 -7.17 -2.30
N VAL A 98 -0.30 -7.52 -2.97
CA VAL A 98 -0.55 -7.19 -4.38
C VAL A 98 -1.08 -5.76 -4.53
N ALA A 99 -1.92 -5.28 -3.60
CA ALA A 99 -2.52 -3.94 -3.69
C ALA A 99 -1.51 -2.78 -3.83
N PRO A 100 -0.42 -2.68 -3.02
CA PRO A 100 0.56 -1.62 -3.21
C PRO A 100 1.37 -1.77 -4.52
N ALA A 101 1.50 -3.00 -5.03
CA ALA A 101 2.33 -3.29 -6.21
C ALA A 101 1.57 -3.12 -7.54
N SER A 102 0.26 -3.40 -7.56
CA SER A 102 -0.51 -3.51 -8.80
C SER A 102 -1.70 -2.56 -8.90
N ASN A 103 -1.69 -1.43 -8.19
CA ASN A 103 -2.81 -0.48 -8.28
C ASN A 103 -2.76 0.41 -9.53
N LEU A 104 -3.89 1.03 -9.82
CA LEU A 104 -4.08 1.90 -10.97
C LEU A 104 -3.11 3.10 -11.03
N LEU A 105 -2.71 3.65 -9.87
CA LEU A 105 -1.79 4.81 -9.81
C LEU A 105 -0.37 4.43 -10.23
N VAL A 106 0.08 3.22 -9.91
CA VAL A 106 1.38 2.71 -10.37
C VAL A 106 1.40 2.59 -11.89
N PHE A 107 0.27 2.21 -12.50
CA PHE A 107 0.17 2.05 -13.94
C PHE A 107 0.18 3.39 -14.70
N PHE A 108 -0.56 4.40 -14.22
CA PHE A 108 -0.68 5.69 -14.93
C PHE A 108 0.37 6.72 -14.53
N THR A 109 0.81 6.71 -13.27
CA THR A 109 1.70 7.75 -12.73
C THR A 109 2.88 7.14 -11.98
N PRO A 110 3.72 6.31 -12.64
CA PRO A 110 4.95 5.84 -12.02
C PRO A 110 5.87 7.04 -11.76
N ALA A 111 6.38 7.15 -10.55
CA ALA A 111 7.32 8.19 -10.16
C ALA A 111 8.56 7.56 -9.54
N VAL A 112 9.73 8.05 -9.94
CA VAL A 112 11.03 7.61 -9.40
C VAL A 112 11.65 8.78 -8.66
N ARG A 113 11.95 8.54 -7.38
CA ARG A 113 12.68 9.49 -6.54
C ARG A 113 14.04 8.91 -6.19
N ILE A 114 15.09 9.71 -6.34
CA ILE A 114 16.46 9.40 -5.95
C ILE A 114 16.94 10.55 -5.07
N ASP A 115 17.47 10.24 -3.88
CA ASP A 115 17.93 11.22 -2.89
C ASP A 115 16.91 12.32 -2.52
N GLY A 116 15.62 11.98 -2.50
CA GLY A 116 14.54 12.92 -2.18
C GLY A 116 14.08 13.78 -3.36
N GLU A 117 14.84 13.85 -4.45
CA GLU A 117 14.43 14.53 -5.69
C GLU A 117 13.63 13.61 -6.61
N MET A 118 12.60 14.17 -7.24
CA MET A 118 11.79 13.48 -8.23
C MET A 118 12.48 13.59 -9.59
N LYS A 119 13.05 12.48 -10.09
CA LYS A 119 13.81 12.44 -11.36
C LYS A 119 12.95 12.04 -12.56
N SER A 120 11.89 11.26 -12.36
CA SER A 120 10.93 10.91 -13.41
C SER A 120 9.51 10.81 -12.85
N THR A 121 8.53 11.29 -13.62
CA THR A 121 7.09 11.19 -13.31
C THR A 121 6.34 10.81 -14.58
N GLY A 122 5.41 9.85 -14.49
CA GLY A 122 4.57 9.42 -15.61
C GLY A 122 5.26 8.50 -16.61
N ARG A 123 6.55 8.17 -16.40
CA ARG A 123 7.30 7.23 -17.24
C ARG A 123 8.29 6.44 -16.40
N VAL A 124 8.38 5.13 -16.67
CA VAL A 124 9.47 4.29 -16.16
C VAL A 124 10.75 4.67 -16.93
N PRO A 125 11.78 5.24 -16.26
CA PRO A 125 13.01 5.65 -16.91
C PRO A 125 13.75 4.42 -17.46
N LYS A 126 14.52 4.62 -18.55
CA LYS A 126 15.35 3.54 -19.07
C LYS A 126 16.52 3.26 -18.12
N VAL A 127 17.08 2.05 -18.20
CA VAL A 127 18.19 1.62 -17.33
C VAL A 127 19.41 2.54 -17.50
N GLU A 128 19.63 3.08 -18.70
CA GLU A 128 20.72 4.00 -18.99
C GLU A 128 20.57 5.32 -18.19
N GLU A 129 19.38 5.89 -18.15
CA GLU A 129 19.09 7.13 -17.41
C GLU A 129 19.26 6.93 -15.90
N ILE A 130 18.81 5.79 -15.37
CA ILE A 130 19.00 5.44 -13.95
C ILE A 130 20.48 5.30 -13.63
N THR A 131 21.25 4.67 -14.52
CA THR A 131 22.69 4.45 -14.35
C THR A 131 23.45 5.78 -14.38
N GLU A 132 23.02 6.73 -15.21
CA GLU A 132 23.61 8.07 -15.27
C GLU A 132 23.37 8.86 -13.98
N TRP A 133 22.14 8.89 -13.47
CA TRP A 133 21.83 9.55 -12.20
C TRP A 133 22.62 8.97 -11.01
N LEU A 134 22.79 7.64 -10.99
CA LEU A 134 23.58 6.96 -9.95
C LEU A 134 25.08 7.23 -10.10
N ARG A 135 25.60 7.33 -11.33
CA ARG A 135 27.02 7.64 -11.58
C ARG A 135 27.38 9.09 -11.25
N GLU A 136 26.52 10.03 -11.62
CA GLU A 136 26.70 11.46 -11.30
C GLU A 136 26.81 11.66 -9.78
N LYS A 137 26.02 10.91 -9.01
CA LYS A 137 26.09 10.88 -7.55
C LYS A 137 27.32 10.18 -7.00
N ALA A 138 27.74 9.06 -7.58
CA ALA A 138 28.95 8.36 -7.15
C ALA A 138 30.24 9.18 -7.40
N ALA A 139 30.17 10.18 -8.29
CA ALA A 139 31.27 11.08 -8.61
C ALA A 139 31.24 12.40 -7.81
N ALA A 140 30.20 12.65 -7.01
CA ALA A 140 30.02 13.84 -6.17
C ALA A 140 30.30 13.52 -4.69
#